data_AF-A0A5S3YMG1-F1
#
_entry.id   AF-A0A5S3YMG1-F1
#
_cell.length_a   1.000
_cell.length_b   1.000
_cell.length_c   1.000
_cell.angle_alpha   90.00
_cell.angle_beta   90.00
_cell.angle_gamma   90.00
#
_symmetry.space_group_name_H-M   'P 1'
#
loop_
_entity.id
_entity.type
_entity.pdbx_description
1 polymer ?
#
loop_
_entity_poly.entity_id
_entity_poly.type
_entity_poly.pdbx_seq_one_letter_code
_entity_poly.pdbx_strand_id
1 'polypeptide(L)'
;AKLYTTKTPITAADILNDKVLPYFEQHELPMLRILTDRGTEYCGKVEHHDYQLYLAINDIDHTKTKAMSPQTNGICERFHKTILNEFYQVTFRKKLYGSLEELQKDLDEWMVYYNNDRTHQGKVCCGRTPLETLEDGKRIWAEKNLAQI
;
A
#
# COMPACT_ATOMS: atom_id res chain seq x y z
N ALA A 1 4.47 5.96 2.75
CA ALA A 1 3.06 6.02 3.19
C ALA A 1 2.60 7.47 3.13
N LYS A 2 1.31 7.79 3.32
CA LYS A 2 0.86 9.19 3.38
C LYS A 2 -0.26 9.36 4.39
N LEU A 3 -0.17 10.42 5.19
CA LEU A 3 -1.11 10.76 6.24
C LEU A 3 -2.15 11.74 5.74
N TYR A 4 -3.38 11.56 6.21
CA TYR A 4 -4.51 12.43 5.92
C TYR A 4 -5.31 12.67 7.19
N THR A 5 -5.92 13.85 7.29
CA THR A 5 -6.87 14.19 8.36
C THR A 5 -8.29 13.72 8.07
N THR A 6 -8.56 13.32 6.83
CA THR A 6 -9.88 12.90 6.36
C THR A 6 -9.82 11.58 5.60
N LYS A 7 -10.93 10.85 5.68
CA LYS A 7 -11.12 9.55 5.04
C LYS A 7 -12.12 9.70 3.90
N THR A 8 -11.65 10.12 2.72
CA THR A 8 -12.50 10.45 1.56
C THR A 8 -11.99 9.77 0.28
N PRO A 9 -12.82 9.66 -0.77
CA PRO A 9 -12.40 9.08 -2.05
C PRO A 9 -11.20 9.79 -2.67
N ILE A 10 -11.15 11.12 -2.56
CA ILE A 10 -10.05 11.91 -3.12
C ILE A 10 -8.72 11.63 -2.41
N THR A 11 -8.71 11.40 -1.10
CA THR A 11 -7.46 11.06 -0.39
C THR A 11 -6.97 9.65 -0.73
N ALA A 12 -7.89 8.72 -1.00
CA ALA A 12 -7.55 7.40 -1.52
C ALA A 12 -6.98 7.45 -2.95
N ALA A 13 -7.47 8.36 -3.81
CA ALA A 13 -6.91 8.56 -5.14
C ALA A 13 -5.53 9.23 -5.07
N ASP A 14 -5.39 10.24 -4.21
CA ASP A 14 -4.15 10.99 -4.04
C ASP A 14 -2.96 10.11 -3.62
N ILE A 15 -3.15 9.17 -2.68
CA ILE A 15 -2.04 8.27 -2.29
C ILE A 15 -1.58 7.38 -3.45
N LEU A 16 -2.50 6.99 -4.34
CA LEU A 16 -2.13 6.23 -5.52
C LEU A 16 -1.29 7.06 -6.47
N ASN A 17 -1.74 8.28 -6.77
CA ASN A 17 -1.04 9.21 -7.64
C ASN A 17 0.35 9.62 -7.09
N ASP A 18 0.41 9.99 -5.82
CA ASP A 18 1.59 10.61 -5.23
C ASP A 18 2.66 9.59 -4.81
N LYS A 19 2.24 8.39 -4.36
CA LYS A 19 3.15 7.41 -3.75
C LYS A 19 3.17 6.08 -4.48
N VAL A 20 2.01 5.48 -4.75
CA VAL A 20 1.95 4.07 -5.20
C VAL A 20 2.36 3.92 -6.66
N LEU A 21 1.70 4.63 -7.58
CA LEU A 21 1.97 4.48 -9.01
C LEU A 21 3.42 4.88 -9.37
N PRO A 22 3.97 6.01 -8.88
CA PRO A 22 5.36 6.36 -9.15
C PRO A 22 6.34 5.32 -8.60
N TYR A 23 6.06 4.73 -7.43
CA TYR A 23 6.90 3.68 -6.86
C TYR A 23 6.93 2.43 -7.76
N PHE A 24 5.78 1.98 -8.24
CA PHE A 24 5.71 0.81 -9.12
C PHE A 24 6.32 1.09 -10.51
N GLU A 25 6.15 2.31 -11.03
CA GLU A 25 6.79 2.75 -12.28
C GLU A 25 8.32 2.76 -12.16
N GLN A 26 8.88 3.25 -11.05
CA GLN A 26 10.32 3.18 -10.78
C GLN A 26 10.87 1.75 -10.76
N HIS A 27 10.02 0.77 -10.43
CA HIS A 27 10.36 -0.65 -10.45
C HIS A 27 9.94 -1.34 -11.76
N GLU A 28 9.48 -0.59 -12.78
CA GLU A 28 9.02 -1.10 -14.08
C GLU A 28 7.91 -2.17 -13.95
N LEU A 29 7.04 -2.01 -12.95
CA LEU A 29 5.93 -2.92 -12.69
C LEU A 29 4.59 -2.24 -13.01
N PRO A 30 3.79 -2.78 -13.95
CA PRO A 30 2.47 -2.22 -14.23
C PRO A 30 1.48 -2.53 -13.10
N MET A 31 0.64 -1.55 -12.76
CA MET A 31 -0.42 -1.70 -11.77
C MET A 31 -1.71 -2.17 -12.44
N LEU A 32 -1.88 -3.47 -12.63
CA LEU A 32 -3.04 -4.01 -13.36
C LEU A 32 -4.34 -3.99 -12.55
N ARG A 33 -4.25 -4.18 -11.24
CA ARG A 33 -5.41 -4.40 -10.37
C ARG A 33 -5.13 -4.01 -8.93
N ILE A 34 -6.11 -3.37 -8.30
CA ILE A 34 -6.11 -3.07 -6.87
C ILE A 34 -7.27 -3.77 -6.18
N LEU A 35 -6.96 -4.43 -5.07
CA LEU A 35 -7.94 -5.04 -4.16
C LEU A 35 -8.16 -4.12 -2.95
N THR A 36 -9.40 -3.69 -2.72
CA THR A 36 -9.78 -2.97 -1.50
C THR A 36 -10.93 -3.66 -0.79
N ASP A 37 -11.21 -3.24 0.45
CA ASP A 37 -12.51 -3.50 1.04
C ASP A 37 -13.62 -2.63 0.42
N ARG A 38 -14.82 -2.69 1.01
CA ARG A 38 -16.00 -1.96 0.54
C ARG A 38 -16.20 -0.62 1.27
N GLY A 39 -15.15 -0.08 1.88
CA GLY A 39 -15.18 1.24 2.51
C GLY A 39 -15.62 2.33 1.54
N THR A 40 -16.27 3.36 2.07
CA THR A 40 -16.82 4.48 1.29
C THR A 40 -15.76 5.35 0.64
N GLU A 41 -14.50 5.22 1.07
CA GLU A 41 -13.33 5.83 0.45
C GLU A 41 -12.89 5.11 -0.83
N TYR A 42 -13.25 3.83 -1.01
CA TYR A 42 -12.90 3.04 -2.18
C TYR A 42 -14.11 2.76 -3.08
N CYS A 43 -15.31 2.79 -2.52
CA CYS A 43 -16.53 2.35 -3.19
C CYS A 43 -17.67 3.37 -3.08
N GLY A 44 -18.26 3.73 -4.22
CA GLY A 44 -19.50 4.52 -4.28
C GLY A 44 -20.20 4.42 -5.63
N LYS A 45 -20.88 5.49 -6.04
CA LYS A 45 -21.42 5.59 -7.41
C LYS A 45 -20.29 5.91 -8.37
N VAL A 46 -19.94 4.96 -9.24
CA VAL A 46 -18.75 5.01 -10.11
C VAL A 46 -18.64 6.34 -10.87
N GLU A 47 -19.75 6.87 -11.38
CA GLU A 47 -19.81 8.13 -12.14
C GLU A 47 -19.34 9.37 -11.36
N HIS A 48 -19.31 9.30 -10.03
CA HIS A 48 -19.03 10.43 -9.14
C HIS A 48 -18.06 10.08 -8.02
N HIS A 49 -17.37 8.96 -8.12
CA HIS A 49 -16.48 8.50 -7.05
C HIS A 49 -15.03 8.67 -7.47
N ASP A 50 -14.37 9.72 -6.95
CA ASP A 50 -13.02 10.15 -7.35
C ASP A 50 -12.03 8.99 -7.45
N TYR A 51 -12.00 8.11 -6.46
CA TYR A 51 -11.13 6.93 -6.47
C TYR A 51 -11.40 5.97 -7.64
N GLN A 52 -12.68 5.67 -7.92
CA GLN A 52 -13.02 4.71 -8.97
C GLN A 52 -12.83 5.32 -10.37
N LEU A 53 -13.11 6.61 -10.52
CA LEU A 53 -12.78 7.36 -11.74
C LEU A 53 -11.26 7.39 -11.97
N TYR A 54 -10.49 7.64 -10.91
CA TYR A 54 -9.03 7.65 -10.98
C TYR A 54 -8.46 6.30 -11.43
N LEU A 55 -8.97 5.19 -10.89
CA LEU A 55 -8.58 3.85 -11.33
C LEU A 55 -8.93 3.62 -12.81
N ALA A 56 -10.13 4.02 -13.25
CA ALA A 56 -10.55 3.86 -14.64
C ALA A 56 -9.69 4.67 -15.62
N ILE A 57 -9.29 5.89 -15.26
CA ILE A 57 -8.40 6.73 -16.08
C ILE A 57 -7.01 6.09 -16.24
N ASN A 58 -6.54 5.40 -15.21
CA ASN A 58 -5.23 4.74 -15.20
C ASN A 58 -5.29 3.28 -15.69
N ASP A 59 -6.44 2.83 -16.22
CA ASP A 59 -6.68 1.45 -16.68
C ASP A 59 -6.36 0.38 -15.62
N ILE A 60 -6.76 0.65 -14.36
CA ILE A 60 -6.53 -0.23 -13.21
C ILE A 60 -7.84 -0.91 -12.81
N ASP A 61 -7.85 -2.25 -12.83
CA ASP A 61 -9.01 -3.02 -12.36
C ASP A 61 -9.25 -2.83 -10.86
N HIS A 62 -10.50 -2.57 -10.47
CA HIS A 62 -10.89 -2.52 -9.07
C HIS A 62 -11.57 -3.81 -8.61
N THR A 63 -10.88 -4.60 -7.78
CA THR A 63 -11.48 -5.76 -7.11
C THR A 63 -11.84 -5.41 -5.67
N LYS A 64 -12.97 -5.93 -5.19
CA LYS A 64 -13.47 -5.72 -3.84
C LYS A 64 -13.44 -7.02 -3.07
N THR A 65 -13.03 -6.99 -1.80
CA THR A 65 -13.12 -8.16 -0.94
C THR A 65 -14.57 -8.67 -0.88
N LYS A 66 -14.72 -10.00 -0.90
CA LYS A 66 -16.02 -10.62 -0.66
C LYS A 66 -16.38 -10.43 0.82
N ALA A 67 -17.68 -10.26 1.09
CA ALA A 67 -18.17 -10.23 2.47
C ALA A 67 -17.70 -11.50 3.21
N MET A 68 -17.29 -11.35 4.47
CA MET A 68 -16.84 -12.45 5.32
C MET A 68 -15.66 -13.28 4.76
N SER A 69 -14.73 -12.64 4.02
CA SER A 69 -13.52 -13.30 3.48
C SER A 69 -12.21 -12.76 4.09
N PRO A 70 -11.97 -13.00 5.40
CA PRO A 70 -10.84 -12.41 6.14
C PRO A 70 -9.46 -12.80 5.59
N GLN A 71 -9.36 -13.92 4.88
CA GLN A 71 -8.13 -14.43 4.29
C GLN A 71 -7.54 -13.48 3.23
N THR A 72 -8.37 -12.71 2.54
CA THR A 72 -7.96 -11.88 1.38
C THR A 72 -7.25 -10.58 1.76
N ASN A 73 -7.42 -10.10 2.99
CA ASN A 73 -6.83 -8.84 3.46
C ASN A 73 -5.78 -9.03 4.57
N GLY A 74 -5.42 -10.27 4.90
CA GLY A 74 -4.59 -10.59 6.06
C GLY A 74 -3.19 -9.98 6.03
N ILE A 75 -2.63 -9.71 4.85
CA ILE A 75 -1.33 -9.01 4.70
C ILE A 75 -1.46 -7.56 5.14
N CYS A 76 -2.48 -6.85 4.66
CA CYS A 76 -2.76 -5.47 5.02
C CYS A 76 -3.06 -5.34 6.52
N GLU A 77 -3.91 -6.23 7.05
CA GLU A 77 -4.21 -6.25 8.50
C GLU A 77 -2.95 -6.48 9.35
N ARG A 78 -2.05 -7.36 8.90
CA ARG A 78 -0.77 -7.59 9.58
C ARG A 78 0.11 -6.35 9.55
N PHE A 79 0.23 -5.70 8.39
CA PHE A 79 0.97 -4.44 8.27
C PHE A 79 0.39 -3.36 9.20
N HIS A 80 -0.93 -3.19 9.25
CA HIS A 80 -1.59 -2.24 10.16
C HIS A 80 -1.26 -2.50 11.63
N LYS A 81 -1.22 -3.76 12.07
CA LYS A 81 -0.78 -4.11 13.43
C LYS A 81 0.70 -3.78 13.66
N THR A 82 1.55 -4.07 12.68
CA THR A 82 2.99 -3.79 12.75
C THR A 82 3.28 -2.30 12.87
N ILE A 83 2.74 -1.47 11.96
CA ILE A 83 2.96 -0.02 12.01
C ILE A 83 2.35 0.61 13.27
N LEU A 84 1.21 0.12 13.76
CA LEU A 84 0.65 0.57 15.03
C LEU A 84 1.60 0.33 16.20
N ASN A 85 2.12 -0.90 16.33
CA ASN A 85 2.91 -1.31 17.48
C ASN A 85 4.35 -0.80 17.43
N GLU A 86 4.96 -0.77 16.24
CA GLU A 86 6.39 -0.46 16.07
C GLU A 86 6.64 1.02 15.78
N PHE A 87 5.72 1.70 15.11
CA PHE A 87 5.84 3.13 14.81
C PHE A 87 4.94 3.95 15.74
N TYR A 88 3.62 3.95 15.54
CA TYR A 88 2.75 4.94 16.19
C TYR A 88 2.81 4.90 17.72
N GLN A 89 2.73 3.71 18.34
CA GLN A 89 2.80 3.59 19.80
C GLN A 89 4.16 3.99 20.37
N VAL A 90 5.25 3.74 19.65
CA VAL A 90 6.60 4.08 20.11
C VAL A 90 6.83 5.58 19.97
N THR A 91 6.50 6.12 18.82
CA THR A 91 6.77 7.49 18.43
C THR A 91 5.93 8.47 19.26
N PHE A 92 4.63 8.21 19.46
CA PHE A 92 3.79 9.07 20.30
C PHE A 92 4.13 9.05 21.80
N ARG A 93 4.90 8.06 22.27
CA ARG A 93 5.45 8.08 23.64
C ARG A 93 6.72 8.94 23.75
N LYS A 94 7.46 9.11 22.65
CA LYS A 94 8.78 9.76 22.63
C LYS A 94 8.72 11.22 22.20
N LYS A 95 7.76 11.58 21.34
CA LYS A 95 7.71 12.89 20.67
C LYS A 95 6.26 13.39 20.61
N LEU A 96 6.09 14.66 20.97
CA LEU A 96 4.86 15.41 20.70
C LEU A 96 4.98 16.06 19.33
N TYR A 97 3.95 15.92 18.51
CA TYR A 97 3.91 16.45 17.16
C TYR A 97 3.10 17.74 17.12
N GLY A 98 3.69 18.79 16.54
CA GLY A 98 3.02 20.06 16.33
C GLY A 98 2.23 20.14 15.03
N SER A 99 2.54 19.25 14.07
CA SER A 99 1.93 19.24 12.74
C SER A 99 1.87 17.83 12.15
N LEU A 100 1.05 17.64 11.11
CA LEU A 100 0.96 16.37 10.40
C LEU A 100 2.23 16.08 9.59
N GLU A 101 2.85 17.14 9.08
CA GLU A 101 4.08 17.12 8.29
C GLU A 101 5.26 16.58 9.10
N GLU A 102 5.37 16.97 10.38
CA GLU A 102 6.38 16.41 11.27
C GLU A 102 6.18 14.91 11.51
N LEU A 103 4.94 14.45 11.67
CA LEU A 103 4.64 13.02 11.82
C LEU A 103 4.88 12.26 10.51
N GLN A 104 4.56 12.88 9.38
CA GLN A 104 4.78 12.32 8.04
C GLN A 104 6.27 12.08 7.79
N LYS A 105 7.14 13.01 8.19
CA LYS A 105 8.59 12.84 8.05
C LYS A 105 9.11 11.60 8.79
N ASP A 106 8.77 11.48 10.08
CA ASP A 106 9.19 10.34 10.90
C ASP A 106 8.56 9.02 10.37
N LEU A 107 7.35 9.08 9.80
CA LEU A 107 6.72 7.94 9.15
C LEU A 107 7.46 7.53 7.87
N ASP A 108 7.89 8.48 7.04
CA ASP A 108 8.62 8.18 5.82
C ASP A 108 9.97 7.52 6.13
N GLU A 109 10.68 8.00 7.16
CA GLU A 109 11.90 7.35 7.66
C GLU A 109 11.63 5.91 8.14
N TRP A 110 10.54 5.70 8.89
CA TRP A 110 10.16 4.36 9.33
C TRP A 110 9.75 3.44 8.17
N MET A 111 9.10 3.97 7.13
CA MET A 111 8.74 3.21 5.94
C MET A 111 9.97 2.75 5.14
N VAL A 112 11.02 3.58 5.08
CA VAL A 112 12.30 3.18 4.49
C VAL A 112 12.88 2.00 5.26
N TYR A 113 12.97 2.10 6.59
CA TYR A 113 13.43 1.00 7.45
C TYR A 113 12.57 -0.27 7.26
N TYR A 114 11.25 -0.13 7.27
CA TYR A 114 10.32 -1.25 7.12
C TYR A 114 10.53 -2.01 5.80
N ASN A 115 10.76 -1.29 4.71
CA ASN A 115 10.90 -1.88 3.38
C ASN A 115 12.32 -2.42 3.08
N ASN A 116 13.36 -1.80 3.64
CA ASN A 116 14.75 -2.07 3.27
C ASN A 116 15.56 -2.84 4.31
N ASP A 117 15.20 -2.76 5.60
CA ASP A 117 16.02 -3.30 6.70
C ASP A 117 15.25 -4.31 7.55
N ARG A 118 13.94 -4.13 7.71
CA ARG A 118 13.11 -4.98 8.56
C ARG A 118 12.85 -6.34 7.89
N THR A 119 13.46 -7.39 8.42
CA THR A 119 13.24 -8.76 7.95
C THR A 119 11.89 -9.31 8.41
N HIS A 120 11.24 -10.11 7.55
CA HIS A 120 9.92 -10.68 7.81
C HIS A 120 9.96 -12.21 7.73
N GLN A 121 9.70 -12.88 8.85
CA GLN A 121 9.67 -14.35 8.93
C GLN A 121 8.37 -15.00 8.39
N GLY A 122 7.48 -14.21 7.77
CA GLY A 122 6.25 -14.73 7.19
C GLY A 122 6.52 -15.60 5.95
N LYS A 123 5.57 -16.50 5.62
CA LYS A 123 5.65 -17.44 4.49
C LYS A 123 6.05 -16.80 3.14
N VAL A 124 5.70 -15.54 2.92
CA VAL A 124 5.99 -14.84 1.66
C VAL A 124 7.42 -14.30 1.63
N CYS A 125 7.88 -13.73 2.74
CA CYS A 125 9.17 -13.05 2.79
C CYS A 125 10.30 -14.00 3.22
N CYS A 126 10.04 -15.06 3.99
CA CYS A 126 11.02 -16.10 4.36
C CYS A 126 12.32 -15.54 4.98
N GLY A 127 12.20 -14.50 5.82
CA GLY A 127 13.34 -13.83 6.45
C GLY A 127 13.91 -12.67 5.64
N ARG A 128 13.41 -12.42 4.43
CA ARG A 128 13.78 -11.28 3.59
C ARG A 128 13.05 -10.01 3.98
N THR A 129 13.53 -8.88 3.47
CA THR A 129 12.85 -7.59 3.53
C THR A 129 11.72 -7.53 2.50
N PRO A 130 10.76 -6.60 2.65
CA PRO A 130 9.73 -6.39 1.64
C PRO A 130 10.31 -6.06 0.26
N LEU A 131 11.36 -5.24 0.18
CA LEU A 131 11.99 -4.90 -1.10
C LEU A 131 12.66 -6.12 -1.75
N GLU A 132 13.43 -6.91 -1.00
CA GLU A 132 14.03 -8.14 -1.53
C GLU A 132 12.96 -9.14 -2.04
N THR A 133 11.82 -9.20 -1.35
CA THR A 133 10.69 -10.03 -1.76
C THR A 133 10.04 -9.50 -3.05
N LEU A 134 9.97 -8.17 -3.21
CA LEU A 134 9.44 -7.53 -4.42
C LEU A 134 10.34 -7.83 -5.63
N GLU A 135 11.66 -7.64 -5.49
CA GLU A 135 12.64 -7.89 -6.57
C GLU A 135 12.61 -9.34 -7.04
N ASP A 136 12.54 -10.30 -6.11
CA ASP A 136 12.39 -11.71 -6.45
C ASP A 136 11.07 -11.99 -7.19
N GLY A 137 9.97 -11.37 -6.73
CA GLY A 137 8.67 -11.43 -7.41
C GLY A 137 8.70 -10.85 -8.82
N LYS A 138 9.40 -9.72 -9.02
CA LYS A 138 9.59 -9.06 -10.33
C LYS A 138 10.31 -10.00 -11.30
N ARG A 139 11.37 -10.68 -10.86
CA ARG A 139 12.08 -11.68 -11.67
C ARG A 139 11.15 -12.80 -12.13
N ILE A 140 10.39 -13.40 -11.21
CA ILE A 140 9.44 -14.49 -11.53
C ILE A 140 8.36 -14.02 -12.51
N TRP A 141 7.88 -12.78 -12.37
CA TRP A 141 6.90 -12.19 -13.28
C TRP A 141 7.48 -11.99 -14.69
N ALA A 142 8.70 -11.45 -14.79
CA ALA A 142 9.37 -11.25 -16.08
C ALA A 142 9.59 -12.57 -16.82
N GLU A 143 10.03 -13.63 -16.13
CA GLU A 143 10.20 -14.97 -16.72
C GLU A 143 8.88 -15.52 -17.28
N LYS A 144 7.76 -15.32 -16.58
CA LYS A 144 6.44 -15.78 -17.04
C LYS A 144 5.92 -15.00 -18.23
N ASN A 145 6.17 -13.70 -18.30
CA ASN A 145 5.77 -12.89 -19.44
C ASN A 145 6.59 -13.19 -20.68
N LEU A 146 7.90 -13.45 -20.53
CA LEU A 146 8.75 -13.88 -21.66
C LEU A 146 8.31 -15.23 -22.23
N ALA A 147 7.80 -16.13 -21.39
CA ALA A 147 7.24 -17.41 -21.82
C ALA A 147 5.83 -17.31 -22.46
N GLN A 148 5.23 -16.12 -22.52
CA GLN A 148 3.94 -15.85 -23.17
C GLN A 148 4.08 -15.21 -24.57
N ILE A 149 5.32 -14.97 -25.03
CA ILE A 149 5.67 -14.51 -26.38
C ILE A 149 6.14 -15.72 -27.20
#